data_AF-A0A163TET8-F1
#
_entry.id   AF-A0A163TET8-F1
#
_cell.length_a   1.000
_cell.length_b   1.000
_cell.length_c   1.000
_cell.angle_alpha   90.00
_cell.angle_beta   90.00
_cell.angle_gamma   90.00
#
_symmetry.space_group_name_H-M   'P 1'
#
loop_
_entity.id
_entity.type
_entity.pdbx_description
1 polymer ?
#
loop_
_entity_poly.entity_id
_entity_poly.type
_entity_poly.pdbx_seq_one_letter_code
_entity_poly.pdbx_strand_id
1 'polypeptide(L)'
;MFAERVRIVAWVDGREDPDRPPREIVAPIIEEDRDTQNLAGDRSDTFSANIRTGGAVLKPDPVTYPDLDIRTGDTVIALDRPGEPQWRVSSIDPPGNGRLIINLGDCA
;
A
#
# COMPACT_ATOMS: atom_id res chain seq x y z
N MET A 1 -7.00 -5.87 -14.71
CA MET A 1 -6.10 -5.37 -13.66
C MET A 1 -4.80 -6.16 -13.81
N PHE A 2 -3.68 -5.50 -14.06
CA PHE A 2 -2.39 -6.18 -14.20
C PHE A 2 -1.75 -6.33 -12.82
N ALA A 3 -1.21 -7.51 -12.52
CA ALA A 3 -0.41 -7.74 -11.32
C ALA A 3 1.06 -7.53 -11.68
N GLU A 4 1.82 -6.98 -10.75
CA GLU A 4 3.25 -6.71 -10.93
C GLU A 4 4.01 -7.13 -9.67
N ARG A 5 5.32 -7.32 -9.81
CA ARG A 5 6.20 -7.64 -8.69
C ARG A 5 6.38 -6.40 -7.82
N VAL A 6 6.09 -6.58 -6.55
CA VAL A 6 6.35 -5.58 -5.52
C VAL A 6 7.25 -6.16 -4.44
N ARG A 7 8.13 -5.33 -3.88
CA ARG A 7 8.89 -5.65 -2.68
C ARG A 7 8.28 -4.91 -1.50
N ILE A 8 8.01 -5.64 -0.43
CA ILE A 8 7.57 -5.11 0.85
C ILE A 8 8.78 -5.08 1.77
N VAL A 9 9.09 -3.91 2.30
CA VAL A 9 10.17 -3.69 3.27
C VAL A 9 9.52 -3.31 4.59
N ALA A 10 9.75 -4.13 5.61
CA ALA A 10 9.20 -3.88 6.93
C ALA A 10 10.04 -2.85 7.69
N TRP A 11 9.37 -2.01 8.48
CA TRP A 11 10.03 -1.00 9.30
C TRP A 11 9.69 -1.14 10.78
N VAL A 12 10.68 -0.85 11.63
CA VAL A 12 10.55 -0.73 13.09
C VAL A 12 11.43 0.43 13.56
N ASP A 13 10.88 1.35 14.36
CA ASP A 13 11.62 2.49 14.94
C ASP A 13 12.49 3.28 13.94
N GLY A 14 12.01 3.45 12.70
CA GLY A 14 12.72 4.22 11.67
C GLY A 14 13.90 3.51 11.00
N ARG A 15 14.03 2.19 11.16
CA ARG A 15 14.95 1.32 10.42
C ARG A 15 14.23 0.11 9.84
N GLU A 16 14.86 -0.57 8.88
CA GLU A 16 14.37 -1.85 8.40
C GLU A 16 14.28 -2.86 9.55
N ASP A 17 13.18 -3.59 9.60
CA ASP A 17 12.89 -4.57 10.63
C ASP A 17 13.67 -5.87 10.36
N PRO A 18 14.68 -6.21 11.19
CA PRO A 18 15.49 -7.40 10.97
C PRO A 18 14.71 -8.70 11.19
N ASP A 19 13.60 -8.65 11.94
CA ASP A 19 12.76 -9.81 12.25
C ASP A 19 11.71 -10.06 11.15
N ARG A 20 11.47 -9.08 10.29
CA ARG A 20 10.56 -9.15 9.13
C ARG A 20 11.32 -8.83 7.84
N PRO A 21 12.08 -9.80 7.28
CA PRO A 21 12.92 -9.54 6.11
C PRO A 21 12.07 -9.12 4.90
N PRO A 22 12.63 -8.33 3.97
CA PRO A 22 11.92 -7.91 2.77
C PRO A 22 11.35 -9.08 1.98
N ARG A 23 10.11 -8.95 1.54
CA ARG A 23 9.38 -10.00 0.81
C ARG A 23 8.91 -9.49 -0.54
N GLU A 24 9.13 -10.27 -1.58
CA GLU A 24 8.56 -10.01 -2.91
C GLU A 24 7.28 -10.79 -3.12
N ILE A 25 6.28 -10.10 -3.66
CA ILE A 25 5.00 -10.70 -4.06
C ILE A 25 4.59 -10.17 -5.44
N VAL A 26 3.73 -10.93 -6.12
CA VAL A 26 3.04 -10.47 -7.32
C VAL A 26 1.63 -10.08 -6.91
N ALA A 27 1.32 -8.78 -7.02
CA ALA A 27 0.02 -8.25 -6.64
C ALA A 27 -0.37 -7.07 -7.54
N PRO A 28 -1.66 -6.88 -7.81
CA PRO A 28 -2.14 -5.67 -8.44
C PRO A 28 -1.94 -4.41 -7.59
N ILE A 29 -1.47 -3.35 -8.23
CA ILE A 29 -1.40 -1.98 -7.68
C ILE A 29 -2.16 -1.01 -8.59
N ILE A 30 -3.05 -0.22 -8.01
CA ILE A 30 -3.83 0.82 -8.71
C ILE A 30 -3.39 2.16 -8.14
N GLU A 31 -2.84 3.04 -8.97
CA GLU A 31 -2.66 4.44 -8.58
C GLU A 31 -4.02 5.15 -8.61
N GLU A 32 -4.30 5.94 -7.58
CA GLU A 32 -5.51 6.74 -7.52
C GLU A 32 -5.25 8.10 -8.17
N ASP A 33 -5.91 8.36 -9.30
CA ASP A 33 -5.85 9.66 -9.96
C ASP A 33 -6.54 10.75 -9.13
N ARG A 34 -5.96 11.96 -9.17
CA ARG A 34 -6.34 13.16 -8.38
C ARG A 34 -7.81 13.57 -8.51
N ASP A 35 -8.50 13.17 -9.58
CA ASP A 35 -9.90 13.52 -9.83
C ASP A 35 -10.90 12.70 -8.99
N THR A 36 -10.50 11.53 -8.49
CA THR A 36 -11.40 10.65 -7.71
C THR A 36 -11.60 11.13 -6.27
N GLN A 37 -10.69 11.97 -5.76
CA GLN A 37 -10.77 12.52 -4.40
C GLN A 37 -11.87 13.58 -4.21
N ASN A 38 -12.43 14.12 -5.30
CA ASN A 38 -13.52 15.11 -5.24
C ASN A 38 -14.93 14.49 -5.28
N LEU A 39 -15.09 13.19 -5.51
CA LEU A 39 -16.40 12.54 -5.69
C LEU A 39 -16.89 11.73 -4.48
N ALA A 40 -16.03 11.46 -3.49
CA ALA A 40 -16.42 10.80 -2.25
C ALA A 40 -16.83 11.82 -1.17
N GLY A 41 -17.71 12.76 -1.53
CA GLY A 41 -18.42 13.58 -0.57
C GLY A 41 -19.59 12.81 0.01
N ASP A 42 -19.39 12.09 1.11
CA ASP A 42 -20.26 12.10 2.31
C ASP A 42 -19.72 11.11 3.37
N ARG A 43 -19.63 11.59 4.62
CA ARG A 43 -19.40 10.86 5.89
C ARG A 43 -17.98 10.40 6.21
N SER A 44 -17.24 11.28 6.91
CA SER A 44 -16.77 11.08 8.29
C SER A 44 -15.61 12.05 8.57
N ASP A 45 -15.81 12.90 9.58
CA ASP A 45 -14.88 13.91 10.08
C ASP A 45 -13.45 13.40 10.33
N THR A 46 -12.47 14.30 10.10
CA THR A 46 -11.05 14.22 10.48
C THR A 46 -10.07 13.57 9.50
N PHE A 47 -10.10 13.95 8.21
CA PHE A 47 -8.90 13.84 7.37
C PHE A 47 -8.20 15.21 7.34
N SER A 48 -7.27 15.42 8.28
CA SER A 48 -6.47 16.64 8.32
C SER A 48 -5.69 16.78 7.01
N ALA A 49 -5.98 17.87 6.31
CA ALA A 49 -5.33 18.30 5.09
C ALA A 49 -3.80 18.29 5.22
N ASN A 50 -3.17 17.35 4.51
CA ASN A 50 -1.81 17.51 4.00
C ASN A 50 -1.84 17.15 2.52
N ILE A 51 -1.92 18.19 1.70
CA ILE A 51 -1.83 18.13 0.25
C ILE A 51 -0.41 17.68 -0.11
N ARG A 52 -0.25 16.43 -0.58
CA ARG A 52 0.91 15.94 -1.35
C ARG A 52 0.54 14.61 -2.06
N THR A 53 0.92 14.57 -3.34
CA THR A 53 1.08 13.50 -4.37
C THR A 53 0.32 12.15 -4.27
N GLY A 54 0.01 11.58 -5.43
CA GLY A 54 -0.96 10.49 -5.62
C GLY A 54 -0.73 9.23 -4.77
N GLY A 55 -1.82 8.75 -4.16
CA GLY A 55 -1.86 7.47 -3.46
C GLY A 55 -1.99 6.28 -4.41
N ALA A 56 -1.86 5.08 -3.87
CA ALA A 56 -2.10 3.84 -4.58
C ALA A 56 -2.78 2.80 -3.68
N VAL A 57 -3.34 1.75 -4.28
CA VAL A 57 -3.97 0.64 -3.57
C VAL A 57 -3.35 -0.66 -4.03
N LEU A 58 -2.75 -1.41 -3.11
CA LEU A 58 -2.24 -2.76 -3.32
C LEU A 58 -3.29 -3.79 -2.92
N LYS A 59 -3.53 -4.79 -3.77
CA LYS A 59 -4.57 -5.81 -3.56
C LYS A 59 -3.99 -7.23 -3.65
N PRO A 60 -3.18 -7.68 -2.67
CA PRO A 60 -2.66 -9.03 -2.66
C PRO A 60 -3.79 -10.04 -2.45
N ASP A 61 -3.64 -11.22 -3.04
CA ASP A 61 -4.55 -12.33 -2.81
C ASP A 61 -4.21 -13.01 -1.47
N PRO A 62 -5.09 -12.97 -0.45
CA PRO A 62 -4.83 -13.59 0.84
C PRO A 62 -4.81 -15.13 0.77
N VAL A 63 -5.34 -15.75 -0.27
CA VAL A 63 -5.22 -17.21 -0.48
C VAL A 63 -3.81 -17.56 -0.96
N THR A 64 -3.22 -16.73 -1.83
CA THR A 64 -1.86 -16.92 -2.35
C THR A 64 -0.80 -16.52 -1.31
N TYR A 65 -1.05 -15.49 -0.50
CA TYR A 65 -0.13 -14.99 0.53
C TYR A 65 -0.79 -15.01 1.93
N PRO A 66 -1.09 -16.20 2.48
CA PRO A 66 -1.81 -16.32 3.75
C PRO A 66 -1.01 -15.88 4.98
N ASP A 67 0.31 -15.78 4.85
CA ASP A 67 1.28 -15.41 5.87
C ASP A 67 1.86 -13.99 5.64
N LEU A 68 1.17 -13.16 4.84
CA LEU A 68 1.61 -11.80 4.56
C LEU A 68 1.44 -10.91 5.80
N ASP A 69 2.53 -10.68 6.53
CA ASP A 69 2.61 -9.75 7.66
C ASP A 69 3.06 -8.36 7.18
N ILE A 70 2.13 -7.61 6.61
CA ILE A 70 2.33 -6.20 6.26
C ILE A 70 1.69 -5.30 7.32
N ARG A 71 2.35 -4.18 7.66
CA ARG A 71 1.91 -3.25 8.70
C ARG A 71 1.94 -1.81 8.22
N THR A 72 1.13 -0.95 8.85
CA THR A 72 1.22 0.50 8.65
C THR A 72 2.64 1.00 8.91
N GLY A 73 3.16 1.83 8.01
CA GLY A 73 4.53 2.33 8.05
C GLY A 73 5.53 1.55 7.21
N ASP A 74 5.22 0.30 6.83
CA ASP A 74 6.05 -0.49 5.92
C ASP A 74 6.12 0.17 4.52
N THR A 75 7.16 -0.15 3.74
CA THR A 75 7.35 0.39 2.39
C THR A 75 7.00 -0.65 1.34
N VAL A 76 6.32 -0.23 0.28
CA VAL A 76 6.02 -1.03 -0.91
C VAL A 76 6.74 -0.41 -2.10
N ILE A 77 7.48 -1.23 -2.85
CA ILE A 77 8.29 -0.83 -4.01
C ILE A 77 7.79 -1.60 -5.24
N ALA A 78 7.36 -0.92 -6.30
CA ALA A 78 6.98 -1.58 -7.55
C ALA A 78 8.20 -1.85 -8.43
N LEU A 79 8.65 -3.10 -8.48
CA LEU A 79 9.90 -3.51 -9.11
C LEU A 79 9.82 -3.53 -10.65
N ASP A 80 8.61 -3.64 -11.20
CA ASP A 80 8.42 -3.73 -12.65
C ASP A 80 8.21 -2.36 -13.32
N ARG A 81 8.19 -1.27 -12.53
CA ARG A 81 8.03 0.11 -13.02
C ARG A 81 9.38 0.85 -13.10
N PRO A 82 9.61 1.68 -14.13
CA PRO A 82 10.80 2.52 -14.20
C PRO A 82 10.96 3.40 -12.97
N GLY A 83 12.16 3.40 -12.37
CA GLY A 83 12.46 4.20 -11.18
C GLY A 83 11.98 3.60 -9.86
N GLU A 84 11.41 2.38 -9.89
CA GLU A 84 10.99 1.63 -8.70
C GLU A 84 10.21 2.48 -7.70
N PRO A 85 9.05 3.05 -8.11
CA PRO A 85 8.28 3.94 -7.27
C PRO A 85 7.93 3.26 -5.94
N GLN A 86 7.99 4.07 -4.89
CA GLN A 86 7.86 3.61 -3.52
C GLN A 86 6.72 4.33 -2.84
N TRP A 87 5.99 3.59 -2.03
CA TRP A 87 4.93 4.12 -1.20
C TRP A 87 5.04 3.58 0.22
N ARG A 88 4.52 4.35 1.17
CA ARG A 88 4.37 3.92 2.55
C ARG A 88 2.96 3.38 2.77
N VAL A 89 2.82 2.27 3.48
CA VAL A 89 1.53 1.71 3.89
C VAL A 89 0.86 2.69 4.86
N SER A 90 -0.28 3.24 4.46
CA SER A 90 -1.04 4.20 5.25
C SER A 90 -2.11 3.50 6.11
N SER A 91 -2.84 2.55 5.53
CA SER A 91 -3.81 1.73 6.23
C SER A 91 -4.00 0.37 5.58
N ILE A 92 -4.52 -0.58 6.35
CA ILE A 92 -4.78 -1.94 5.91
C ILE A 92 -6.23 -2.24 6.27
N ASP A 93 -7.07 -2.48 5.27
CA ASP A 93 -8.44 -2.88 5.48
C ASP A 93 -8.51 -4.42 5.58
N PRO A 94 -9.01 -4.96 6.71
CA PRO A 94 -9.11 -6.39 6.88
C PRO A 94 -10.08 -7.00 5.86
N PRO A 95 -9.93 -8.29 5.51
CA PRO A 95 -10.69 -8.94 4.45
C PRO A 95 -12.15 -9.22 4.85
N GLY A 96 -12.99 -8.19 5.01
CA GLY A 96 -14.42 -8.32 5.29
C GLY A 96 -15.19 -9.04 4.16
N ASN A 97 -14.68 -8.95 2.93
CA ASN A 97 -15.22 -9.64 1.74
C ASN A 97 -14.19 -10.59 1.10
N GLY A 98 -13.23 -11.10 1.87
CA GLY A 98 -12.16 -11.99 1.35
C GLY A 98 -11.09 -11.29 0.51
N ARG A 99 -11.00 -9.95 0.58
CA ARG A 99 -10.00 -9.15 -0.14
C ARG A 99 -9.17 -8.34 0.85
N LEU A 100 -7.87 -8.56 0.85
CA LEU A 100 -6.93 -7.71 1.58
C LEU A 100 -6.68 -6.44 0.75
N ILE A 101 -6.97 -5.27 1.32
CA ILE A 101 -6.76 -3.98 0.66
C ILE A 101 -5.75 -3.20 1.50
N ILE A 102 -4.69 -2.75 0.84
CA ILE A 102 -3.60 -2.00 1.48
C ILE A 102 -3.54 -0.65 0.79
N ASN A 103 -3.84 0.40 1.55
CA ASN A 103 -3.78 1.77 1.07
C ASN A 103 -2.35 2.29 1.21
N LEU A 104 -1.87 2.96 0.17
CA LEU A 104 -0.50 3.41 0.02
C LEU A 104 -0.48 4.94 -0.16
N GLY A 105 0.43 5.60 0.55
CA GLY A 105 0.66 7.04 0.47
C GLY A 105 2.11 7.38 0.15
N ASP A 106 2.40 8.68 0.10
CA ASP A 106 3.73 9.19 -0.22
C ASP A 106 4.82 8.68 0.75
N CYS A 107 5.98 8.35 0.18
CA CYS A 107 7.23 8.26 0.92
C CYS A 107 7.79 9.68 1.10
N ALA A 108 7.84 10.17 2.33
CA ALA A 108 8.42 11.46 2.68
C ALA A 108 9.94 11.50 2.52
#